data_AF-A0A920NAG6-F1
#
_entry.id   AF-A0A920NAG6-F1
#
_cell.length_a   1.000
_cell.length_b   1.000
_cell.length_c   1.000
_cell.angle_alpha   90.00
_cell.angle_beta   90.00
_cell.angle_gamma   90.00
#
_symmetry.space_group_name_H-M   'P 1'
#
loop_
_entity.id
_entity.type
_entity.pdbx_description
1 polymer ?
#
loop_
_entity_poly.entity_id
_entity_poly.type
_entity_poly.pdbx_seq_one_letter_code
_entity_poly.pdbx_strand_id
1 'polypeptide(L)'
;MGLRDLKESVRNIMRRELAPLSDSLSTDGIGSLIAAKGVSERKPKVMISAHMDEVGLMVRYITEDGFIKFQTLGGWLDQAL
;
A
#
# COMPACT_ATOMS: atom_id res chain seq x y z
N MET A 1 11.65 3.67 9.57
CA MET A 1 10.73 3.67 8.42
C MET A 1 10.66 2.24 7.89
N GLY A 2 9.68 1.47 8.37
CA GLY A 2 9.39 0.11 7.89
C GLY A 2 8.34 0.13 6.79
N LEU A 3 8.14 -0.99 6.08
CA LEU A 3 7.19 -1.04 4.95
C LEU A 3 5.72 -0.80 5.34
N ARG A 4 5.39 -1.01 6.62
CA ARG A 4 4.09 -0.60 7.17
C ARG A 4 3.95 0.93 7.21
N ASP A 5 5.03 1.65 7.52
CA ASP A 5 5.06 3.12 7.58
C ASP A 5 4.94 3.74 6.18
N LEU A 6 5.47 3.05 5.16
CA LEU A 6 5.33 3.46 3.75
C LEU A 6 3.87 3.42 3.29
N LYS A 7 3.15 2.32 3.57
CA LYS A 7 1.71 2.21 3.26
C LYS A 7 0.89 3.28 3.97
N GLU A 8 1.24 3.64 5.21
CA GLU A 8 0.56 4.71 5.95
C GLU A 8 0.73 6.07 5.26
N SER A 9 1.95 6.40 4.81
CA SER A 9 2.24 7.63 4.10
C SER A 9 1.42 7.74 2.81
N VAL A 10 1.44 6.69 1.99
CA VAL A 10 0.67 6.62 0.75
C VAL A 10 -0.83 6.72 1.03
N ARG A 11 -1.33 6.00 2.03
CA ARG A 11 -2.74 6.04 2.43
C ARG A 11 -3.19 7.43 2.86
N ASN A 12 -2.36 8.18 3.58
CA ASN A 12 -2.69 9.54 4.00
C ASN A 12 -2.75 10.52 2.83
N ILE A 13 -1.86 10.36 1.84
CA ILE A 13 -1.95 11.09 0.58
C ILE A 13 -3.26 10.73 -0.12
N MET A 14 -3.54 9.44 -0.33
CA MET A 14 -4.76 8.99 -0.99
C MET A 14 -6.03 9.48 -0.27
N ARG A 15 -6.05 9.46 1.07
CA ARG A 15 -7.16 9.98 1.86
C ARG A 15 -7.38 11.47 1.61
N ARG A 16 -6.32 12.27 1.56
CA ARG A 16 -6.40 13.71 1.28
C ARG A 16 -6.96 13.97 -0.12
N GLU A 17 -6.48 13.25 -1.13
CA GLU A 17 -6.90 13.44 -2.53
C GLU A 17 -8.32 12.92 -2.81
N LEU A 18 -8.72 11.82 -2.15
CA LEU A 18 -10.03 11.19 -2.40
C LEU A 18 -11.17 11.76 -1.54
N ALA A 19 -10.86 12.36 -0.38
CA ALA A 19 -11.87 12.98 0.49
C ALA A 19 -12.80 13.98 -0.23
N PRO A 20 -12.32 14.93 -1.05
CA PRO A 20 -13.21 15.85 -1.76
C PRO A 20 -13.99 15.21 -2.91
N LEU A 21 -13.61 14.01 -3.35
CA LEU A 21 -14.18 13.35 -4.54
C LEU A 21 -15.21 12.27 -4.18
N SER A 22 -15.18 11.75 -2.96
CA SER A 22 -16.00 10.62 -2.51
C SER A 22 -17.08 11.04 -1.53
N ASP A 23 -18.17 10.26 -1.48
CA ASP A 23 -19.27 10.47 -0.53
C ASP A 23 -18.94 9.81 0.82
N SER A 24 -18.12 8.76 0.81
CA SER A 24 -17.59 8.14 2.02
C SER A 24 -16.19 7.56 1.82
N LEU A 25 -15.43 7.54 2.93
CA LEU A 25 -14.12 6.92 3.04
C LEU A 25 -14.11 5.96 4.22
N SER A 26 -13.58 4.76 4.00
CA SER A 26 -13.38 3.75 5.05
C SER A 26 -12.06 3.02 4.84
N THR A 27 -11.63 2.30 5.87
CA THR A 27 -10.46 1.41 5.79
C THR A 27 -10.86 0.01 6.21
N ASP A 28 -10.33 -1.00 5.52
CA ASP A 28 -10.52 -2.39 5.92
C ASP A 28 -9.55 -2.80 7.06
N GLY A 29 -9.66 -4.05 7.52
CA GLY A 29 -8.84 -4.57 8.62
C GLY A 29 -7.35 -4.77 8.30
N ILE A 30 -6.95 -4.68 7.03
CA ILE A 30 -5.55 -4.86 6.60
C ILE A 30 -4.91 -3.55 6.12
N GLY A 31 -5.70 -2.47 6.06
CA GLY A 31 -5.26 -1.10 5.85
C GLY A 31 -5.54 -0.53 4.46
N SER A 32 -6.29 -1.21 3.59
CA SER A 32 -6.75 -0.66 2.32
C SER A 32 -7.66 0.55 2.55
N LEU A 33 -7.59 1.56 1.69
CA LEU A 33 -8.50 2.71 1.71
C LEU A 33 -9.58 2.51 0.66
N ILE A 34 -10.85 2.62 1.07
CA ILE A 34 -12.00 2.46 0.20
C ILE A 34 -12.72 3.81 0.11
N ALA A 35 -12.81 4.36 -1.09
CA ALA A 35 -13.56 5.58 -1.40
C ALA A 35 -14.80 5.22 -2.23
N ALA A 36 -15.98 5.58 -1.74
CA ALA A 36 -17.24 5.28 -2.42
C ALA A 36 -17.92 6.56 -2.91
N LYS A 37 -18.51 6.51 -4.10
CA LYS A 37 -19.27 7.61 -4.70
C LYS A 37 -20.51 7.08 -5.42
N GLY A 38 -21.63 7.77 -5.26
CA GLY A 38 -22.88 7.47 -5.96
C GLY A 38 -23.48 6.10 -5.58
N VAL A 39 -23.32 5.69 -4.32
CA VAL A 39 -23.78 4.37 -3.86
C VAL A 39 -25.29 4.27 -3.93
N SER A 40 -25.80 3.24 -4.62
CA SER A 40 -27.22 2.96 -4.75
C SER A 40 -27.47 1.45 -4.72
N GLU A 41 -28.44 1.03 -3.91
CA GLU A 41 -28.86 -0.39 -3.83
C GLU A 41 -29.60 -0.87 -5.10
N ARG A 42 -29.99 0.04 -6.00
CA ARG A 42 -30.73 -0.29 -7.23
C ARG A 42 -29.85 -0.34 -8.48
N LYS A 43 -28.54 -0.12 -8.34
CA LYS A 43 -27.58 -0.06 -9.45
C LYS A 43 -26.40 -1.02 -9.18
N PRO A 44 -25.76 -1.57 -10.22
CA PRO A 44 -24.56 -2.38 -10.03
C PRO A 44 -23.44 -1.55 -9.39
N LYS A 45 -22.67 -2.19 -8.51
CA LYS A 45 -21.48 -1.59 -7.88
C LYS A 45 -20.28 -1.82 -8.80
N VAL A 46 -19.58 -0.75 -9.18
CA VAL A 46 -18.35 -0.81 -9.97
C VAL A 46 -17.17 -0.50 -9.06
N MET A 47 -16.15 -1.36 -9.07
CA MET A 47 -14.93 -1.19 -8.30
C MET A 47 -13.75 -0.96 -9.23
N ILE A 48 -13.02 0.12 -8.97
CA ILE A 48 -11.70 0.37 -9.56
C ILE A 48 -10.69 0.14 -8.44
N SER A 49 -9.71 -0.73 -8.70
CA SER A 49 -8.73 -1.15 -7.70
C SER A 49 -7.32 -0.83 -8.16
N ALA A 50 -6.51 -0.33 -7.22
CA ALA A 50 -5.08 -0.15 -7.33
C ALA A 50 -4.47 -0.49 -5.95
N HIS A 51 -3.18 -0.82 -5.92
CA HIS A 51 -2.50 -1.21 -4.69
C HIS A 51 -1.50 -0.12 -4.25
N MET A 52 -1.39 0.07 -2.93
CA MET A 52 -0.55 1.12 -2.33
C MET A 52 0.87 0.65 -2.01
N ASP A 53 1.13 -0.64 -2.12
CA ASP A 53 2.41 -1.25 -1.79
C ASP A 53 3.37 -1.26 -2.98
N GLU A 54 4.65 -1.20 -2.65
CA GLU A 54 5.77 -1.18 -3.58
C GLU A 54 6.72 -2.35 -3.30
N VAL A 55 7.51 -2.70 -4.33
CA VAL A 55 8.62 -3.65 -4.16
C VAL A 55 9.69 -3.04 -3.26
N GLY A 56 10.36 -3.87 -2.46
CA GLY A 56 11.37 -3.39 -1.53
C GLY A 56 12.24 -4.50 -0.96
N LEU A 57 13.10 -4.13 -0.01
CA LEU A 57 14.00 -5.05 0.68
C LEU A 57 13.77 -4.96 2.19
N MET A 58 13.84 -6.10 2.87
CA MET A 58 13.76 -6.20 4.33
C MET A 58 15.08 -6.73 4.89
N VAL A 59 15.69 -6.00 5.81
CA VAL A 59 16.89 -6.49 6.52
C VAL A 59 16.53 -7.74 7.33
N ARG A 60 17.28 -8.82 7.13
CA ARG A 60 17.15 -10.07 7.88
C ARG A 60 18.30 -10.30 8.85
N TYR A 61 19.51 -9.87 8.50
CA TYR A 61 20.69 -10.12 9.31
C TYR A 61 21.75 -9.06 9.06
N ILE A 62 22.50 -8.75 10.11
CA ILE A 62 23.73 -7.95 10.04
C ILE A 62 24.87 -8.91 10.40
N THR A 63 25.83 -9.07 9.50
CA THR A 63 26.98 -9.95 9.72
C THR A 63 27.91 -9.40 10.79
N GLU A 64 28.77 -10.25 11.34
CA GLU A 64 29.79 -9.82 12.31
C GLU A 64 30.71 -8.74 11.73
N ASP A 65 30.99 -8.81 10.43
CA ASP A 65 31.75 -7.79 9.68
C ASP A 65 30.93 -6.54 9.31
N GLY A 66 29.65 -6.46 9.71
CA GLY A 66 28.78 -5.30 9.49
C GLY A 66 28.01 -5.25 8.16
N PHE A 67 28.04 -6.30 7.34
CA PHE A 67 27.24 -6.35 6.10
C PHE A 67 25.78 -6.64 6.36
N ILE A 68 24.90 -6.08 5.53
CA ILE A 68 23.45 -6.26 5.63
C ILE A 68 23.01 -7.34 4.64
N LYS A 69 22.36 -8.39 5.16
CA LYS A 69 21.63 -9.36 4.34
C LYS A 69 20.15 -9.01 4.35
N PHE A 70 19.56 -8.97 3.16
CA PHE A 70 18.16 -8.63 2.99
C PHE A 70 17.36 -9.78 2.37
N GLN A 71 16.04 -9.74 2.59
CA GLN A 71 15.05 -10.51 1.87
C GLN A 71 14.27 -9.58 0.95
N THR A 72 14.04 -10.03 -0.28
CA THR A 72 13.22 -9.31 -1.25
C THR A 72 11.74 -9.34 -0.84
N LEU A 73 11.06 -8.23 -1.08
CA LEU A 73 9.62 -8.09 -0.96
C LEU A 73 9.06 -7.72 -2.32
N GLY A 74 8.19 -8.59 -2.83
CA GLY A 74 7.75 -8.53 -4.22
C GLY A 74 8.75 -9.19 -5.18
N GLY A 75 8.46 -9.12 -6.47
CA GLY A 75 9.29 -9.71 -7.53
C GLY A 75 10.42 -8.77 -7.94
N TRP A 76 11.63 -9.32 -8.05
CA TRP A 76 12.82 -8.63 -8.54
C TRP A 76 13.49 -9.46 -9.64
N LEU A 77 14.14 -8.79 -10.58
CA LEU A 77 15.08 -9.44 -11.50
C LEU A 77 16.44 -9.54 -10.81
N ASP A 78 17.10 -10.69 -10.93
CA ASP A 78 18.40 -10.91 -10.28
C ASP A 78 19.47 -9.92 -10.76
N GLN A 79 19.37 -9.43 -12.00
CA GLN A 79 20.27 -8.40 -12.55
C GLN A 79 20.04 -6.99 -11.99
N ALA A 80 18.92 -6.77 -11.31
CA ALA A 80 18.57 -5.49 -10.69
C ALA A 80 18.90 -5.44 -9.18
N LEU A 81 19.51 -6.52 -8.65
CA LEU A 81 19.91 -6.67 -7.25
C LEU A 81 21.41 -6.57 -7.06
#